data_AF-A0A438BCW9-F1
#
_entry.id   AF-A0A438BCW9-F1
#
_cell.length_a   1.000
_cell.length_b   1.000
_cell.length_c   1.000
_cell.angle_alpha   90.00
_cell.angle_beta   90.00
_cell.angle_gamma   90.00
#
_symmetry.space_group_name_H-M   'P 1'
#
loop_
_entity.id
_entity.type
_entity.pdbx_description
1 polymer ?
#
loop_
_entity_poly.entity_id
_entity_poly.type
_entity_poly.pdbx_seq_one_letter_code
_entity_poly.pdbx_strand_id
1 'polypeptide(L)'
;MADRDVSDRQRPPATVIVTHLLRPGMDVAFRRWQDEMDSAAASFDGFLGTDVTPPARGSRAWSVVYRFDSLDNLRRWLDSARRRDLVQRARTMFEAPPTQHILLEERGAEAVTVVVTHPPVPGRESEFLAWQQRIDDAETRFPGFRGTELHAPIPGVQDEWTILFTFDSQEHLDRWLESPERAALLAEGQAFKDFSVRPIPNPYGSWFPTGGEAGTPVPSWKTALSVLVGLYPLVVVLTLVIDAVWPGAPLWASLLIGNIASVSLLTWVVMPVVTRALRFWLEPAGPASSRVDAIGSAVSVGFLAAAAVVFWLVTTVVWSLP
;
A
#
# COMPACT_ATOMS: atom_id res chain seq x y z
N MET A 1 35.53 18.48 -24.24
CA MET A 1 34.47 19.14 -23.46
C MET A 1 33.21 18.29 -23.63
N ALA A 2 33.19 17.17 -22.93
CA ALA A 2 32.11 16.19 -22.91
C ALA A 2 32.26 15.42 -21.59
N ASP A 3 31.13 15.00 -21.06
CA ASP A 3 30.95 14.14 -19.89
C ASP A 3 30.83 14.84 -18.53
N ARG A 4 29.64 15.41 -18.28
CA ARG A 4 29.18 15.83 -16.94
C ARG A 4 27.74 15.41 -16.64
N ASP A 5 27.22 14.36 -17.30
CA ASP A 5 25.79 14.01 -17.18
C ASP A 5 25.49 12.50 -17.07
N VAL A 6 26.31 11.76 -16.30
CA VAL A 6 26.04 10.34 -15.97
C VAL A 6 26.06 10.07 -14.45
N SER A 7 26.16 11.10 -13.60
CA SER A 7 26.33 10.92 -12.15
C SER A 7 25.04 10.89 -11.31
N ASP A 8 23.85 11.11 -11.86
CA ASP A 8 22.61 11.15 -11.06
C ASP A 8 21.69 9.95 -11.31
N ARG A 9 22.25 8.74 -11.25
CA ARG A 9 21.45 7.56 -10.92
C ARG A 9 21.21 7.57 -9.41
N GLN A 10 20.20 8.31 -8.96
CA GLN A 10 19.72 8.25 -7.58
C GLN A 10 19.44 6.79 -7.21
N ARG A 11 20.18 6.29 -6.22
CA ARG A 11 20.02 4.93 -5.67
C ARG A 11 18.64 4.81 -5.00
N PRO A 12 18.01 3.63 -4.99
CA PRO A 12 16.70 3.45 -4.38
C PRO A 12 16.77 3.72 -2.87
N PRO A 13 15.80 4.46 -2.30
CA PRO A 13 15.75 4.70 -0.87
C PRO A 13 15.58 3.39 -0.09
N ALA A 14 16.14 3.36 1.12
CA ALA A 14 16.11 2.22 2.01
C ALA A 14 15.49 2.63 3.34
N THR A 15 14.53 1.85 3.79
CA THR A 15 13.80 2.06 5.04
C THR A 15 14.11 0.92 5.99
N VAL A 16 14.24 1.19 7.28
CA VAL A 16 14.35 0.17 8.31
C VAL A 16 13.30 0.42 9.37
N ILE A 17 12.60 -0.64 9.75
CA ILE A 17 11.60 -0.62 10.82
C ILE A 17 12.17 -1.41 11.98
N VAL A 18 12.13 -0.82 13.17
CA VAL A 18 12.60 -1.42 14.41
C VAL A 18 11.45 -1.44 15.41
N THR A 19 11.06 -2.63 15.84
CA THR A 19 10.01 -2.83 16.85
C THR A 19 10.65 -3.13 18.20
N HIS A 20 10.30 -2.33 19.21
CA HIS A 20 10.82 -2.41 20.57
C HIS A 20 9.71 -2.79 21.54
N LEU A 21 9.85 -3.94 22.22
CA LEU A 21 8.99 -4.29 23.35
C LEU A 21 9.61 -3.77 24.66
N LEU A 22 8.98 -2.75 25.26
CA LEU A 22 9.51 -2.12 26.48
C LEU A 22 9.09 -2.85 27.76
N ARG A 23 10.01 -2.88 28.73
CA ARG A 23 9.67 -3.23 30.11
C ARG A 23 8.72 -2.18 30.72
N PRO A 24 7.85 -2.55 31.67
CA PRO A 24 6.91 -1.61 32.28
C PRO A 24 7.63 -0.40 32.89
N GLY A 25 7.14 0.82 32.62
CA GLY A 25 7.66 2.07 33.20
C GLY A 25 8.89 2.66 32.49
N MET A 26 9.34 2.07 31.37
CA MET A 26 10.50 2.56 30.63
C MET A 26 10.18 3.63 29.56
N ASP A 27 8.93 4.07 29.44
CA ASP A 27 8.46 4.95 28.35
C ASP A 27 9.17 6.31 28.29
N VAL A 28 9.55 6.87 29.44
CA VAL A 28 10.27 8.15 29.52
C VAL A 28 11.74 7.96 29.18
N ALA A 29 12.35 6.87 29.66
CA ALA A 29 13.74 6.53 29.35
C ALA A 29 13.92 6.18 27.87
N PHE A 30 12.95 5.46 27.30
CA PHE A 30 12.91 5.12 25.88
C PHE A 30 12.82 6.36 25.00
N ARG A 31 11.89 7.30 25.28
CA ARG A 31 11.78 8.54 24.50
C ARG A 31 13.07 9.34 24.48
N ARG A 32 13.72 9.51 25.64
CA ARG A 32 15.00 10.20 25.72
C ARG A 32 16.12 9.50 24.93
N TRP A 33 16.17 8.17 25.01
CA TRP A 33 17.11 7.38 24.23
C TRP A 33 16.80 7.43 22.72
N GLN A 34 15.53 7.45 22.36
CA GLN A 34 15.06 7.55 20.98
C GLN A 34 15.44 8.90 20.37
N ASP A 35 15.30 10.01 21.11
CA ASP A 35 15.79 11.32 20.69
C ASP A 35 17.31 11.34 20.43
N GLU A 36 18.10 10.65 21.26
CA GLU A 36 19.55 10.47 21.05
C GLU A 36 19.85 9.61 19.81
N MET A 37 19.05 8.59 19.54
CA MET A 37 19.17 7.71 18.37
C MET A 37 18.80 8.44 17.08
N ASP A 38 17.72 9.22 17.09
CA ASP A 38 17.27 10.05 15.97
C ASP A 38 18.29 11.13 15.63
N SER A 39 18.81 11.82 16.65
CA SER A 39 19.88 12.81 16.48
C SER A 39 21.15 12.17 15.90
N ALA A 40 21.49 10.95 16.31
CA ALA A 40 22.61 10.21 15.76
C ALA A 40 22.34 9.79 14.31
N ALA A 41 21.15 9.30 13.97
CA ALA A 41 20.77 8.93 12.61
C ALA A 41 20.81 10.13 11.65
N ALA A 42 20.28 11.29 12.08
CA ALA A 42 20.27 12.52 11.31
C ALA A 42 21.67 13.09 10.98
N SER A 43 22.72 12.62 11.66
CA SER A 43 24.11 13.00 11.37
C SER A 43 24.77 12.21 10.24
N PHE A 44 24.11 11.17 9.72
CA PHE A 44 24.63 10.36 8.62
C PHE A 44 24.12 10.87 7.27
N ASP A 45 24.99 10.79 6.26
CA ASP A 45 24.64 11.13 4.88
C ASP A 45 23.43 10.33 4.41
N GLY A 46 22.57 10.98 3.63
CA GLY A 46 21.40 10.35 3.03
C GLY A 46 20.23 10.08 3.98
N PHE A 47 20.26 10.57 5.23
CA PHE A 47 19.11 10.46 6.13
C PHE A 47 17.92 11.29 5.60
N LEU A 48 16.77 10.63 5.45
CA LEU A 48 15.53 11.24 4.93
C LEU A 48 14.52 11.54 6.03
N GLY A 49 14.57 10.82 7.15
CA GLY A 49 13.67 11.05 8.28
C GLY A 49 13.49 9.83 9.17
N THR A 50 12.89 10.12 10.33
CA THR A 50 12.48 9.14 11.33
C THR A 50 10.99 9.29 11.58
N ASP A 51 10.30 8.19 11.90
CA ASP A 51 8.93 8.22 12.40
C ASP A 51 8.80 7.26 13.59
N VAL A 52 8.21 7.74 14.68
CA VAL A 52 8.10 7.01 15.95
C VAL A 52 6.63 6.83 16.26
N THR A 53 6.16 5.58 16.15
CA THR A 53 4.79 5.21 16.49
C THR A 53 4.72 4.71 17.93
N PRO A 54 3.97 5.38 18.82
CA PRO A 54 3.78 4.91 20.18
C PRO A 54 2.91 3.64 20.22
N PRO A 55 2.98 2.86 21.32
CA PRO A 55 2.19 1.66 21.48
C PRO A 55 0.69 2.01 21.49
N ALA A 56 -0.10 1.21 20.77
CA ALA A 56 -1.55 1.26 20.86
C ALA A 56 -2.03 0.93 22.29
N ARG A 57 -3.24 1.40 22.66
CA ARG A 57 -3.81 1.14 24.00
C ARG A 57 -3.82 -0.36 24.31
N GLY A 58 -3.09 -0.77 25.35
CA GLY A 58 -2.96 -2.18 25.77
C GLY A 58 -1.71 -2.91 25.24
N SER A 59 -0.94 -2.28 24.35
CA SER A 59 0.37 -2.77 23.88
C SER A 59 1.53 -2.03 24.57
N ARG A 60 2.72 -2.63 24.52
CA ARG A 60 4.01 -2.02 24.95
C ARG A 60 5.04 -1.98 23.83
N ALA A 61 4.62 -2.32 22.60
CA ALA A 61 5.47 -2.33 21.42
C ALA A 61 5.52 -0.93 20.79
N TRP A 62 6.71 -0.35 20.74
CA TRP A 62 7.00 0.88 20.01
C TRP A 62 7.56 0.51 18.64
N SER A 63 7.15 1.22 17.58
CA SER A 63 7.70 1.04 16.24
C SER A 63 8.44 2.30 15.81
N VAL A 64 9.64 2.14 15.28
CA VAL A 64 10.50 3.23 14.83
C VAL A 64 10.95 2.96 13.41
N VAL A 65 10.74 3.93 12.52
CA VAL A 65 11.05 3.82 11.09
C VAL A 65 12.16 4.82 10.75
N TYR A 66 13.31 4.35 10.27
CA TYR A 66 14.37 5.22 9.73
C TYR A 66 14.43 5.09 8.22
N ARG A 67 14.51 6.22 7.52
CA ARG A 67 14.56 6.29 6.06
C ARG A 67 15.87 6.91 5.60
N PHE A 68 16.50 6.29 4.61
CA PHE A 68 17.71 6.75 3.95
C PHE A 68 17.53 6.77 2.42
N ASP A 69 18.26 7.63 1.73
CA ASP A 69 18.26 7.75 0.28
C ASP A 69 18.89 6.56 -0.45
N SER A 70 19.58 5.68 0.28
CA SER A 70 20.24 4.51 -0.26
C SER A 70 20.54 3.45 0.80
N LEU A 71 20.57 2.19 0.38
CA LEU A 71 20.96 1.07 1.24
C LEU A 71 22.39 1.21 1.80
N ASP A 72 23.32 1.77 1.03
CA ASP A 72 24.69 1.95 1.48
C ASP A 72 24.79 2.94 2.65
N ASN A 73 24.04 4.04 2.57
CA ASN A 73 23.94 5.02 3.65
C ASN A 73 23.25 4.43 4.88
N LEU A 74 22.16 3.67 4.69
CA LEU A 74 21.49 2.94 5.77
C LEU A 74 22.44 1.93 6.45
N ARG A 75 23.21 1.15 5.68
CA ARG A 75 24.19 0.17 6.21
C ARG A 75 25.29 0.86 7.03
N ARG A 76 25.82 1.99 6.55
CA ARG A 76 26.82 2.76 7.32
C ARG A 76 26.29 3.22 8.67
N TRP A 77 25.03 3.64 8.75
CA TRP A 77 24.40 3.98 10.02
C TRP A 77 24.18 2.73 10.89
N LEU A 78 23.67 1.63 10.32
CA LEU A 78 23.43 0.37 11.02
C LEU A 78 24.69 -0.22 11.66
N ASP A 79 25.81 -0.14 10.94
CA ASP A 79 27.13 -0.65 11.33
C ASP A 79 27.96 0.37 12.11
N SER A 80 27.40 1.53 12.44
CA SER A 80 28.14 2.59 13.12
C SER A 80 28.47 2.25 14.58
N ALA A 81 29.66 2.66 15.02
CA ALA A 81 30.05 2.52 16.43
C ALA A 81 29.12 3.32 17.36
N ARG A 82 28.60 4.45 16.86
CA ARG A 82 27.66 5.31 17.58
C ARG A 82 26.34 4.60 17.85
N ARG A 83 25.75 3.95 16.84
CA ARG A 83 24.53 3.16 17.00
C ARG A 83 24.76 1.96 17.93
N ARG A 84 25.89 1.27 17.79
CA ARG A 84 26.24 0.14 18.68
C ARG A 84 26.28 0.54 20.16
N ASP A 85 26.88 1.68 20.47
CA ASP A 85 26.90 2.23 21.85
C ASP A 85 25.48 2.51 22.35
N LEU A 86 24.67 3.21 21.55
CA LEU A 86 23.29 3.53 21.89
C LEU A 86 22.45 2.28 22.15
N VAL A 87 22.54 1.27 21.27
CA VAL A 87 21.82 -0.01 21.43
C VAL A 87 22.29 -0.73 22.69
N GLN A 88 23.59 -0.73 22.98
CA GLN A 88 24.12 -1.37 24.19
C GLN A 88 23.61 -0.71 25.47
N ARG A 89 23.51 0.63 25.50
CA ARG A 89 22.98 1.39 26.65
C ARG A 89 21.49 1.13 26.91
N ALA A 90 20.70 0.85 25.87
CA ALA A 90 19.26 0.60 25.99
C ALA A 90 18.88 -0.87 26.21
N ARG A 91 19.83 -1.81 26.23
CA ARG A 91 19.55 -3.25 26.40
C ARG A 91 18.67 -3.58 27.60
N THR A 92 18.81 -2.84 28.70
CA THR A 92 18.06 -3.06 29.94
C THR A 92 16.62 -2.54 29.87
N MET A 93 16.28 -1.71 28.87
CA MET A 93 14.95 -1.13 28.68
C MET A 93 13.99 -2.10 27.97
N PHE A 94 14.53 -3.07 27.22
CA PHE A 94 13.75 -3.98 26.40
C PHE A 94 13.47 -5.32 27.12
N GLU A 95 12.30 -5.89 26.84
CA GLU A 95 11.89 -7.21 27.33
C GLU A 95 12.47 -8.35 26.47
N ALA A 96 12.63 -8.09 25.17
CA ALA A 96 13.26 -8.97 24.19
C ALA A 96 14.18 -8.17 23.26
N PRO A 97 15.11 -8.81 22.53
CA PRO A 97 15.86 -8.14 21.47
C PRO A 97 14.89 -7.49 20.46
N PRO A 98 15.17 -6.27 20.00
CA PRO A 98 14.29 -5.59 19.06
C PRO A 98 14.30 -6.31 17.71
N THR A 99 13.13 -6.42 17.08
CA THR A 99 13.02 -6.98 15.73
C THR A 99 13.32 -5.88 14.72
N GLN A 100 14.23 -6.13 13.79
CA GLN A 100 14.66 -5.17 12.78
C GLN A 100 14.37 -5.71 11.38
N HIS A 101 13.66 -4.94 10.56
CA HIS A 101 13.36 -5.27 9.17
C HIS A 101 13.88 -4.15 8.26
N ILE A 102 14.57 -4.50 7.18
CA ILE A 102 15.05 -3.54 6.16
C ILE A 102 14.20 -3.70 4.91
N LEU A 103 13.52 -2.64 4.52
CA LEU A 103 12.72 -2.52 3.32
C LEU A 103 13.50 -1.71 2.27
N LEU A 104 13.64 -2.23 1.07
CA LEU A 104 14.25 -1.52 -0.06
C LEU A 104 13.14 -1.01 -0.96
N GLU A 105 13.02 0.31 -1.08
CA GLU A 105 12.07 0.93 -2.00
C GLU A 105 12.72 1.01 -3.39
N GLU A 106 12.63 -0.08 -4.16
CA GLU A 106 12.95 -0.02 -5.59
C GLU A 106 11.82 0.69 -6.33
N ARG A 107 12.07 1.90 -6.84
CA ARG A 107 11.16 2.53 -7.79
C ARG A 107 11.12 1.70 -9.06
N GLY A 108 10.03 0.97 -9.28
CA GLY A 108 9.66 0.44 -10.59
C GLY A 108 9.30 -1.05 -10.68
N ALA A 109 9.34 -1.83 -9.61
CA ALA A 109 8.82 -3.20 -9.64
C ALA A 109 7.37 -3.22 -9.13
N GLU A 110 6.47 -3.83 -9.89
CA GLU A 110 5.09 -4.16 -9.48
C GLU A 110 5.11 -5.17 -8.34
N ALA A 111 5.52 -4.73 -7.14
CA ALA A 111 5.49 -5.56 -5.96
C ALA A 111 4.03 -5.94 -5.65
N VAL A 112 3.77 -7.24 -5.53
CA VAL A 112 2.45 -7.79 -5.24
C VAL A 112 2.42 -8.25 -3.80
N THR A 113 1.50 -7.68 -3.01
CA THR A 113 1.31 -8.04 -1.61
C THR A 113 -0.01 -8.75 -1.42
N VAL A 114 0.04 -9.88 -0.72
CA VAL A 114 -1.11 -10.69 -0.35
C VAL A 114 -1.39 -10.52 1.13
N VAL A 115 -2.67 -10.33 1.48
CA VAL A 115 -3.14 -10.33 2.87
C VAL A 115 -3.86 -11.65 3.15
N VAL A 116 -3.60 -12.25 4.29
CA VAL A 116 -4.32 -13.42 4.78
C VAL A 116 -4.86 -13.09 6.14
N THR A 117 -6.18 -13.15 6.32
CA THR A 117 -6.78 -13.06 7.64
C THR A 117 -7.09 -14.44 8.18
N HIS A 118 -6.85 -14.65 9.46
CA HIS A 118 -7.08 -15.91 10.15
C HIS A 118 -7.77 -15.61 11.50
N PRO A 119 -8.93 -16.22 11.84
CA PRO A 119 -9.59 -16.03 13.12
C PRO A 119 -8.67 -16.34 14.31
N PRO A 120 -8.94 -15.80 15.49
CA PRO A 120 -8.16 -16.13 16.66
C PRO A 120 -8.30 -17.62 16.98
N VAL A 121 -7.23 -18.24 17.49
CA VAL A 121 -7.18 -19.66 17.90
C VAL A 121 -6.92 -19.73 19.40
N PRO A 122 -7.97 -19.56 20.23
CA PRO A 122 -7.81 -19.42 21.67
C PRO A 122 -7.11 -20.63 22.28
N GLY A 123 -6.03 -20.38 23.01
CA GLY A 123 -5.27 -21.41 23.73
C GLY A 123 -4.33 -22.26 22.87
N ARG A 124 -4.21 -21.97 21.57
CA ARG A 124 -3.27 -22.63 20.63
C ARG A 124 -2.44 -21.63 19.81
N GLU A 125 -2.30 -20.40 20.31
CA GLU A 125 -1.59 -19.31 19.64
C GLU A 125 -0.12 -19.66 19.40
N SER A 126 0.52 -20.34 20.35
CA SER A 126 1.92 -20.79 20.21
C SER A 126 2.11 -21.83 19.10
N GLU A 127 1.16 -22.75 18.93
CA GLU A 127 1.17 -23.74 17.86
C GLU A 127 0.93 -23.09 16.50
N PHE A 128 0.03 -22.10 16.43
CA PHE A 128 -0.22 -21.30 15.24
C PHE A 128 1.01 -20.48 14.82
N LEU A 129 1.66 -19.79 15.76
CA LEU A 129 2.89 -19.04 15.49
C LEU A 129 4.03 -19.95 15.01
N ALA A 130 4.17 -21.13 15.61
CA ALA A 130 5.17 -22.10 15.18
C ALA A 130 4.89 -22.68 13.78
N TRP A 131 3.62 -22.82 13.42
CA TRP A 131 3.22 -23.21 12.07
C TRP A 131 3.46 -22.09 11.06
N GLN A 132 3.06 -20.85 11.38
CA GLN A 132 3.30 -19.68 10.53
C GLN A 132 4.79 -19.46 10.26
N GLN A 133 5.64 -19.61 11.28
CA GLN A 133 7.10 -19.52 11.10
C GLN A 133 7.62 -20.53 10.06
N ARG A 134 7.07 -21.75 10.00
CA ARG A 134 7.47 -22.74 8.98
C ARG A 134 7.02 -22.34 7.57
N ILE A 135 5.90 -21.62 7.46
CA ILE A 135 5.45 -21.02 6.20
C ILE A 135 6.41 -19.90 5.79
N ASP A 136 6.74 -18.98 6.69
CA ASP A 136 7.67 -17.87 6.43
C ASP A 136 9.06 -18.39 6.01
N ASP A 137 9.56 -19.43 6.68
CA ASP A 137 10.85 -20.09 6.35
C ASP A 137 10.82 -20.79 4.97
N ALA A 138 9.65 -21.24 4.52
CA ALA A 138 9.49 -21.79 3.18
C ALA A 138 9.36 -20.68 2.13
N GLU A 139 8.61 -19.63 2.44
CA GLU A 139 8.35 -18.50 1.57
C GLU A 139 9.61 -17.69 1.25
N THR A 140 10.48 -17.48 2.24
CA THR A 140 11.79 -16.81 2.08
C THR A 140 12.73 -17.49 1.08
N ARG A 141 12.48 -18.76 0.74
CA ARG A 141 13.28 -19.53 -0.23
C ARG A 141 12.81 -19.36 -1.67
N PHE A 142 11.65 -18.72 -1.89
CA PHE A 142 11.13 -18.50 -3.23
C PHE A 142 11.72 -17.24 -3.89
N PRO A 143 12.05 -17.31 -5.20
CA PRO A 143 12.51 -16.13 -5.94
C PRO A 143 11.51 -14.99 -5.85
N GLY A 144 12.01 -13.77 -5.70
CA GLY A 144 11.17 -12.58 -5.67
C GLY A 144 10.50 -12.26 -4.34
N PHE A 145 10.68 -13.09 -3.30
CA PHE A 145 10.17 -12.79 -1.97
C PHE A 145 10.79 -11.49 -1.41
N ARG A 146 9.95 -10.60 -0.87
CA ARG A 146 10.33 -9.29 -0.34
C ARG A 146 10.11 -9.17 1.17
N GLY A 147 9.17 -9.90 1.75
CA GLY A 147 8.95 -9.92 3.20
C GLY A 147 7.56 -10.42 3.60
N THR A 148 7.45 -10.80 4.88
CA THR A 148 6.18 -11.21 5.52
C THR A 148 6.01 -10.44 6.83
N GLU A 149 4.80 -9.99 7.10
CA GLU A 149 4.37 -9.32 8.33
C GLU A 149 3.24 -10.11 8.98
N LEU A 150 3.30 -10.28 10.29
CA LEU A 150 2.24 -10.91 11.08
C LEU A 150 1.73 -9.93 12.14
N HIS A 151 0.43 -9.65 12.09
CA HIS A 151 -0.27 -8.78 13.03
C HIS A 151 -1.24 -9.60 13.88
N ALA A 152 -1.07 -9.54 15.20
CA ALA A 152 -1.93 -10.24 16.15
C ALA A 152 -3.33 -9.59 16.26
N PRO A 153 -4.37 -10.35 16.61
CA PRO A 153 -5.70 -9.81 16.91
C PRO A 153 -5.65 -8.76 18.02
N ILE A 154 -6.40 -7.68 17.84
CA ILE A 154 -6.63 -6.59 18.78
C ILE A 154 -8.13 -6.57 19.10
N PRO A 155 -8.56 -7.01 20.31
CA PRO A 155 -9.97 -7.07 20.68
C PRO A 155 -10.72 -5.75 20.45
N GLY A 156 -11.79 -5.80 19.66
CA GLY A 156 -12.65 -4.64 19.36
C GLY A 156 -12.12 -3.69 18.27
N VAL A 157 -11.00 -4.03 17.63
CA VAL A 157 -10.43 -3.28 16.49
C VAL A 157 -10.17 -4.22 15.30
N GLN A 158 -9.51 -5.35 15.56
CA GLN A 158 -9.20 -6.38 14.58
C GLN A 158 -9.23 -7.73 15.28
N ASP A 159 -10.35 -8.45 15.19
CA ASP A 159 -10.51 -9.69 15.96
C ASP A 159 -9.76 -10.89 15.32
N GLU A 160 -9.12 -10.71 14.17
CA GLU A 160 -8.41 -11.74 13.39
C GLU A 160 -6.89 -11.49 13.35
N TRP A 161 -6.10 -12.55 13.21
CA TRP A 161 -4.70 -12.48 12.82
C TRP A 161 -4.62 -12.00 11.37
N THR A 162 -3.72 -11.08 11.07
CA THR A 162 -3.51 -10.59 9.70
C THR A 162 -2.06 -10.83 9.30
N ILE A 163 -1.86 -11.65 8.27
CA ILE A 163 -0.56 -11.93 7.66
C ILE A 163 -0.49 -11.14 6.35
N LEU A 164 0.61 -10.47 6.08
CA LEU A 164 0.90 -9.84 4.80
C LEU A 164 2.18 -10.42 4.24
N PHE A 165 2.23 -10.80 2.98
CA PHE A 165 3.48 -11.21 2.34
C PHE A 165 3.61 -10.62 0.95
N THR A 166 4.83 -10.25 0.57
CA THR A 166 5.11 -9.49 -0.65
C THR A 166 6.10 -10.21 -1.55
N PHE A 167 5.80 -10.23 -2.85
CA PHE A 167 6.70 -10.64 -3.92
C PHE A 167 6.95 -9.48 -4.88
N ASP A 168 8.03 -9.55 -5.66
CA ASP A 168 8.39 -8.51 -6.63
C ASP A 168 7.70 -8.59 -7.99
N SER A 169 6.97 -9.68 -8.22
CA SER A 169 6.17 -9.89 -9.43
C SER A 169 5.04 -10.89 -9.16
N GLN A 170 3.98 -10.80 -9.97
CA GLN A 170 2.87 -11.76 -9.94
C GLN A 170 3.33 -13.18 -10.26
N GLU A 171 4.25 -13.37 -11.21
CA GLU A 171 4.77 -14.70 -11.58
C GLU A 171 5.45 -15.40 -10.40
N HIS A 172 6.22 -14.64 -9.61
CA HIS A 172 6.90 -15.16 -8.43
C HIS A 172 5.91 -15.50 -7.31
N LEU A 173 4.87 -14.69 -7.14
CA LEU A 173 3.77 -14.99 -6.23
C LEU A 173 3.03 -16.26 -6.64
N ASP A 174 2.65 -16.40 -7.91
CA ASP A 174 1.89 -17.56 -8.41
C ASP A 174 2.68 -18.85 -8.20
N ARG A 175 3.99 -18.82 -8.46
CA ARG A 175 4.89 -19.97 -8.22
C ARG A 175 4.89 -20.41 -6.76
N TRP A 176 4.84 -19.47 -5.81
CA TRP A 176 4.71 -19.79 -4.39
C TRP A 176 3.31 -20.34 -4.05
N LEU A 177 2.25 -19.69 -4.55
CA LEU A 177 0.86 -20.07 -4.29
C LEU A 177 0.55 -21.49 -4.77
N GLU A 178 1.09 -21.88 -5.92
CA GLU A 178 0.91 -23.19 -6.57
C GLU A 178 1.91 -24.25 -6.10
N SER A 179 2.86 -23.89 -5.22
CA SER A 179 3.95 -24.80 -4.84
C SER A 179 3.48 -26.01 -4.02
N PRO A 180 4.05 -27.20 -4.28
CA PRO A 180 3.78 -28.39 -3.48
C PRO A 180 4.26 -28.22 -2.02
N GLU A 181 5.29 -27.40 -1.79
CA GLU A 181 5.79 -27.05 -0.46
C GLU A 181 4.72 -26.29 0.34
N ARG A 182 4.11 -25.26 -0.24
CA ARG A 182 2.99 -24.53 0.38
C ARG A 182 1.80 -25.46 0.61
N ALA A 183 1.47 -26.31 -0.36
CA ALA A 183 0.37 -27.26 -0.22
C ALA A 183 0.59 -28.23 0.96
N ALA A 184 1.82 -28.71 1.17
CA ALA A 184 2.17 -29.56 2.30
C ALA A 184 2.04 -28.82 3.65
N LEU A 185 2.55 -27.58 3.73
CA LEU A 185 2.49 -26.76 4.94
C LEU A 185 1.05 -26.37 5.31
N LEU A 186 0.20 -26.09 4.32
CA LEU A 186 -1.23 -25.86 4.52
C LEU A 186 -1.96 -27.14 4.97
N ALA A 187 -1.52 -28.31 4.50
CA ALA A 187 -2.07 -29.59 4.95
C ALA A 187 -1.69 -29.91 6.42
N GLU A 188 -0.50 -29.51 6.88
CA GLU A 188 -0.12 -29.57 8.30
C GLU A 188 -0.96 -28.61 9.16
N GLY A 189 -1.30 -27.44 8.60
CA GLY A 189 -2.13 -26.41 9.21
C GLY A 189 -3.63 -26.70 9.18
N GLN A 190 -4.07 -27.92 8.88
CA GLN A 190 -5.49 -28.27 8.75
C GLN A 190 -6.34 -27.99 10.02
N ALA A 191 -5.73 -27.75 11.17
CA ALA A 191 -6.44 -27.32 12.38
C ALA A 191 -6.71 -25.80 12.45
N PHE A 192 -6.19 -25.04 11.48
CA PHE A 192 -6.16 -23.58 11.35
C PHE A 192 -6.76 -23.16 9.99
N LYS A 193 -7.81 -23.87 9.56
CA LYS A 193 -8.36 -23.84 8.19
C LYS A 193 -9.16 -22.60 7.84
N ASP A 194 -9.62 -21.86 8.83
CA ASP A 194 -10.39 -20.66 8.57
C ASP A 194 -9.39 -19.56 8.24
N PHE A 195 -8.99 -19.43 6.98
CA PHE A 195 -8.21 -18.28 6.53
C PHE A 195 -8.80 -17.72 5.25
N SER A 196 -8.89 -16.39 5.19
CA SER A 196 -9.34 -15.68 4.00
C SER A 196 -8.13 -15.01 3.35
N VAL A 197 -7.78 -15.42 2.14
CA VAL A 197 -6.72 -14.79 1.35
C VAL A 197 -7.36 -13.66 0.54
N ARG A 198 -6.90 -12.42 0.77
CA ARG A 198 -7.32 -11.23 0.04
C ARG A 198 -6.08 -10.49 -0.48
N PRO A 199 -5.85 -10.39 -1.80
CA PRO A 199 -4.78 -9.54 -2.32
C PRO A 199 -5.00 -8.08 -1.86
N ILE A 200 -3.93 -7.32 -1.60
CA ILE A 200 -4.06 -5.90 -1.23
C ILE A 200 -4.84 -5.17 -2.34
N PRO A 201 -5.91 -4.46 -1.98
CA PRO A 201 -6.68 -3.72 -2.96
C PRO A 201 -5.78 -2.68 -3.64
N ASN A 202 -5.90 -2.63 -4.97
CA ASN A 202 -5.50 -1.49 -5.79
C ASN A 202 -5.78 -0.16 -5.03
N PRO A 203 -4.99 0.92 -5.18
CA PRO A 203 -5.27 2.21 -4.53
C PRO A 203 -6.71 2.75 -4.74
N TYR A 204 -7.45 2.20 -5.70
CA TYR A 204 -8.88 2.45 -5.94
C TYR A 204 -9.81 1.26 -5.59
N GLY A 205 -9.31 0.26 -4.86
CA GLY A 205 -9.87 -1.09 -4.76
C GLY A 205 -11.18 -1.21 -3.98
N SER A 206 -11.66 -0.14 -3.35
CA SER A 206 -13.06 -0.09 -2.87
C SER A 206 -14.07 0.02 -4.01
N TRP A 207 -13.65 0.51 -5.19
CA TRP A 207 -14.51 0.67 -6.37
C TRP A 207 -14.34 -0.42 -7.40
N PHE A 208 -13.17 -1.08 -7.44
CA PHE A 208 -12.86 -2.10 -8.42
C PHE A 208 -12.86 -3.49 -7.77
N PRO A 209 -13.44 -4.50 -8.45
CA PRO A 209 -13.42 -5.86 -7.95
C PRO A 209 -11.97 -6.33 -7.76
N THR A 210 -11.69 -6.90 -6.58
CA THR A 210 -10.54 -7.79 -6.39
C THR A 210 -10.70 -8.90 -7.42
N GLY A 211 -9.72 -9.07 -8.31
CA GLY A 211 -9.84 -9.88 -9.54
C GLY A 211 -10.61 -11.19 -9.35
N GLY A 212 -11.35 -11.59 -10.39
CA GLY A 212 -12.16 -12.82 -10.42
C GLY A 212 -11.36 -14.10 -10.13
N GLU A 213 -11.98 -15.27 -10.29
CA GLU A 213 -11.52 -16.61 -9.84
C GLU A 213 -10.02 -16.97 -10.06
N ALA A 214 -9.27 -16.22 -10.87
CA ALA A 214 -7.83 -16.33 -11.11
C ALA A 214 -6.92 -15.35 -10.32
N GLY A 215 -7.45 -14.52 -9.40
CA GLY A 215 -6.65 -13.75 -8.43
C GLY A 215 -5.76 -12.63 -9.00
N THR A 216 -5.79 -12.34 -10.30
CA THR A 216 -4.92 -11.33 -10.91
C THR A 216 -5.46 -9.91 -10.63
N PRO A 217 -4.67 -9.01 -10.00
CA PRO A 217 -5.08 -7.62 -9.78
C PRO A 217 -5.29 -6.89 -11.11
N VAL A 218 -6.31 -6.03 -11.18
CA VAL A 218 -6.51 -5.15 -12.35
C VAL A 218 -5.35 -4.16 -12.44
N PRO A 219 -4.65 -4.05 -13.58
CA PRO A 219 -3.55 -3.11 -13.76
C PRO A 219 -3.92 -1.66 -13.39
N SER A 220 -3.03 -0.98 -12.67
CA SER A 220 -3.26 0.36 -12.10
C SER A 220 -3.65 1.42 -13.13
N TRP A 221 -3.09 1.33 -14.35
CA TRP A 221 -3.41 2.24 -15.45
C TRP A 221 -4.85 2.09 -15.96
N LYS A 222 -5.42 0.87 -15.92
CA LYS A 222 -6.83 0.63 -16.32
C LYS A 222 -7.79 1.24 -15.30
N THR A 223 -7.47 1.09 -14.01
CA THR A 223 -8.24 1.71 -12.94
C THR A 223 -8.13 3.23 -12.98
N ALA A 224 -6.94 3.78 -13.24
CA ALA A 224 -6.76 5.22 -13.40
C ALA A 224 -7.57 5.78 -14.59
N LEU A 225 -7.55 5.10 -15.74
CA LEU A 225 -8.34 5.51 -16.91
C LEU A 225 -9.85 5.42 -16.63
N SER A 226 -10.29 4.40 -15.91
CA SER A 226 -11.70 4.23 -15.52
C SER A 226 -12.16 5.35 -14.58
N VAL A 227 -11.33 5.73 -13.60
CA VAL A 227 -11.60 6.89 -12.74
C VAL A 227 -11.68 8.16 -13.56
N LEU A 228 -10.77 8.38 -14.52
CA LEU A 228 -10.80 9.55 -15.39
C LEU A 228 -12.09 9.64 -16.22
N VAL A 229 -12.55 8.52 -16.78
CA VAL A 229 -13.83 8.41 -17.52
C VAL A 229 -15.01 8.87 -16.68
N GLY A 230 -15.05 8.53 -15.39
CA GLY A 230 -16.12 8.97 -14.49
C GLY A 230 -15.95 10.40 -13.98
N LEU A 231 -14.74 10.75 -13.59
CA LEU A 231 -14.43 12.00 -12.89
C LEU A 231 -14.55 13.23 -13.80
N TYR A 232 -13.99 13.16 -15.01
CA TYR A 232 -13.99 14.29 -15.94
C TYR A 232 -15.40 14.85 -16.22
N PRO A 233 -16.36 14.05 -16.72
CA PRO A 233 -17.71 14.57 -17.00
C PRO A 233 -18.45 15.00 -15.73
N LEU A 234 -18.24 14.30 -14.61
CA LEU A 234 -18.85 14.65 -13.33
C LEU A 234 -18.44 16.06 -12.89
N VAL A 235 -17.13 16.35 -12.91
CA VAL A 235 -16.60 17.65 -12.49
C VAL A 235 -17.13 18.76 -13.40
N VAL A 236 -17.09 18.57 -14.72
CA VAL A 236 -17.57 19.59 -15.67
C VAL A 236 -19.06 19.89 -15.46
N VAL A 237 -19.90 18.86 -15.38
CA VAL A 237 -21.35 19.02 -15.14
C VAL A 237 -21.60 19.73 -13.82
N LEU A 238 -20.90 19.33 -12.75
CA LEU A 238 -21.09 19.92 -11.44
C LEU A 238 -20.67 21.40 -11.41
N THR A 239 -19.57 21.75 -12.08
CA THR A 239 -19.15 23.15 -12.25
C THR A 239 -20.21 23.97 -12.97
N LEU A 240 -20.77 23.47 -14.07
CA LEU A 240 -21.84 24.16 -14.81
C LEU A 240 -23.13 24.30 -14.00
N VAL A 241 -23.51 23.29 -13.23
CA VAL A 241 -24.70 23.32 -12.37
C VAL A 241 -24.51 24.33 -11.23
N ILE A 242 -23.33 24.36 -10.59
CA ILE A 242 -23.05 25.32 -9.51
C ILE A 242 -23.10 26.75 -10.05
N ASP A 243 -22.50 27.00 -11.21
CA ASP A 243 -22.52 28.33 -11.84
C ASP A 243 -23.95 28.77 -12.21
N ALA A 244 -24.76 27.85 -12.76
CA ALA A 244 -26.14 28.12 -13.13
C ALA A 244 -27.09 28.34 -11.93
N VAL A 245 -26.94 27.55 -10.86
CA VAL A 245 -27.82 27.60 -9.68
C VAL A 245 -27.38 28.67 -8.68
N TRP A 246 -26.08 28.96 -8.61
CA TRP A 246 -25.51 29.93 -7.69
C TRP A 246 -24.57 30.93 -8.36
N PRO A 247 -25.11 31.83 -9.23
CA PRO A 247 -24.30 32.85 -9.88
C PRO A 247 -23.67 33.80 -8.85
N GLY A 248 -22.38 34.08 -8.98
CA GLY A 248 -21.66 35.00 -8.08
C GLY A 248 -21.26 34.41 -6.72
N ALA A 249 -21.34 33.09 -6.55
CA ALA A 249 -20.85 32.42 -5.35
C ALA A 249 -19.35 32.69 -5.10
N PRO A 250 -18.93 32.90 -3.83
CA PRO A 250 -17.51 33.01 -3.50
C PRO A 250 -16.75 31.74 -3.89
N LEU A 251 -15.59 31.90 -4.52
CA LEU A 251 -14.78 30.79 -5.05
C LEU A 251 -14.58 29.65 -4.05
N TRP A 252 -14.25 29.97 -2.80
CA TRP A 252 -14.01 28.96 -1.77
C TRP A 252 -15.24 28.10 -1.46
N ALA A 253 -16.45 28.68 -1.52
CA ALA A 253 -17.70 27.98 -1.23
C ALA A 253 -18.09 27.06 -2.38
N SER A 254 -17.97 27.54 -3.62
CA SER A 254 -18.18 26.73 -4.84
C SER A 254 -17.22 25.55 -4.90
N LEU A 255 -15.94 25.76 -4.55
CA LEU A 255 -14.95 24.69 -4.50
C LEU A 255 -15.26 23.67 -3.39
N LEU A 256 -15.65 24.13 -2.20
CA LEU A 256 -15.98 23.22 -1.10
C LEU A 256 -17.19 22.35 -1.44
N ILE A 257 -18.29 22.96 -1.87
CA ILE A 257 -19.52 22.25 -2.21
C ILE A 257 -19.30 21.36 -3.43
N GLY A 258 -18.61 21.87 -4.44
CA GLY A 258 -18.21 21.10 -5.62
C GLY A 258 -17.40 19.86 -5.26
N ASN A 259 -16.41 19.98 -4.38
CA ASN A 259 -15.61 18.83 -3.96
C ASN A 259 -16.43 17.82 -3.14
N ILE A 260 -17.26 18.27 -2.19
CA ILE A 260 -18.11 17.38 -1.39
C ILE A 260 -19.07 16.59 -2.29
N ALA A 261 -19.74 17.29 -3.21
CA ALA A 261 -20.66 16.67 -4.15
C ALA A 261 -19.92 15.76 -5.13
N SER A 262 -18.77 16.19 -5.67
CA SER A 262 -17.94 15.38 -6.58
C SER A 262 -17.52 14.06 -5.91
N VAL A 263 -16.94 14.09 -4.71
CA VAL A 263 -16.52 12.88 -3.98
C VAL A 263 -17.71 11.97 -3.70
N SER A 264 -18.84 12.52 -3.27
CA SER A 264 -20.04 11.74 -2.94
C SER A 264 -20.66 11.07 -4.17
N LEU A 265 -20.87 11.83 -5.26
CA LEU A 265 -21.40 11.31 -6.52
C LEU A 265 -20.43 10.33 -7.18
N LEU A 266 -19.13 10.62 -7.15
CA LEU A 266 -18.12 9.72 -7.71
C LEU A 266 -18.20 8.36 -7.02
N THR A 267 -18.22 8.36 -5.68
CA THR A 267 -18.20 7.14 -4.87
C THR A 267 -19.49 6.33 -5.01
N TRP A 268 -20.66 6.97 -4.95
CA TRP A 268 -21.94 6.24 -4.82
C TRP A 268 -22.72 6.09 -6.12
N VAL A 269 -22.43 6.88 -7.15
CA VAL A 269 -23.20 6.89 -8.40
C VAL A 269 -22.31 6.55 -9.59
N VAL A 270 -21.26 7.33 -9.81
CA VAL A 270 -20.46 7.24 -11.03
C VAL A 270 -19.63 5.97 -11.07
N MET A 271 -18.86 5.68 -10.01
CA MET A 271 -18.01 4.48 -9.98
C MET A 271 -18.82 3.18 -10.14
N PRO A 272 -19.96 2.96 -9.43
CA PRO A 272 -20.80 1.77 -9.64
C PRO A 272 -21.37 1.60 -11.07
N VAL A 273 -21.50 2.69 -11.83
CA VAL A 273 -21.93 2.68 -13.24
C VAL A 273 -20.76 2.38 -14.15
N VAL A 274 -19.63 3.07 -13.96
CA VAL A 274 -18.42 2.88 -14.77
C VAL A 274 -17.89 1.46 -14.64
N THR A 275 -17.83 0.91 -13.42
CA THR A 275 -17.33 -0.44 -13.18
C THR A 275 -18.26 -1.51 -13.77
N ARG A 276 -19.58 -1.26 -13.78
CA ARG A 276 -20.54 -2.12 -14.50
C ARG A 276 -20.37 -2.05 -16.01
N ALA A 277 -20.21 -0.85 -16.57
CA ALA A 277 -20.08 -0.63 -18.00
C ALA A 277 -18.76 -1.21 -18.56
N LEU A 278 -17.68 -1.08 -17.80
CA LEU A 278 -16.34 -1.56 -18.17
C LEU A 278 -16.04 -2.96 -17.63
N ARG A 279 -17.03 -3.68 -17.10
CA ARG A 279 -16.85 -5.02 -16.53
C ARG A 279 -16.17 -5.98 -17.50
N PHE A 280 -16.56 -5.98 -18.77
CA PHE A 280 -15.94 -6.84 -19.80
C PHE A 280 -14.43 -6.60 -19.98
N TRP A 281 -13.94 -5.42 -19.60
CA TRP A 281 -12.56 -5.00 -19.71
C TRP A 281 -11.79 -5.12 -18.39
N LEU A 282 -12.47 -4.86 -17.27
CA LEU A 282 -11.91 -4.94 -15.92
C LEU A 282 -11.92 -6.38 -15.35
N GLU A 283 -12.86 -7.22 -15.79
CA GLU A 283 -13.02 -8.63 -15.43
C GLU A 283 -13.18 -9.48 -16.69
N PRO A 284 -12.12 -9.66 -17.52
CA PRO A 284 -12.23 -10.52 -18.69
C PRO A 284 -12.45 -11.98 -18.25
N ALA A 285 -13.45 -12.65 -18.83
CA ALA A 285 -13.79 -14.05 -18.52
C ALA A 285 -12.79 -15.10 -19.06
N GLY A 286 -11.57 -14.68 -19.42
CA GLY A 286 -10.55 -15.52 -20.05
C GLY A 286 -9.15 -14.90 -20.01
N PRO A 287 -8.11 -15.58 -20.53
CA PRO A 287 -6.73 -15.13 -20.43
C PRO A 287 -6.55 -13.73 -21.02
N ALA A 288 -5.65 -12.95 -20.41
CA ALA A 288 -5.35 -11.57 -20.78
C ALA A 288 -5.15 -11.45 -22.31
N SER A 289 -6.09 -10.79 -22.98
CA SER A 289 -6.01 -10.60 -24.43
C SER A 289 -5.71 -9.13 -24.74
N SER A 290 -4.59 -8.88 -25.43
CA SER A 290 -4.20 -7.53 -25.83
C SER A 290 -5.25 -6.83 -26.69
N ARG A 291 -6.14 -7.59 -27.34
CA ARG A 291 -7.28 -7.07 -28.11
C ARG A 291 -8.36 -6.47 -27.21
N VAL A 292 -8.75 -7.13 -26.13
CA VAL A 292 -9.74 -6.59 -25.18
C VAL A 292 -9.19 -5.34 -24.50
N ASP A 293 -7.88 -5.30 -24.24
CA ASP A 293 -7.22 -4.13 -23.67
C ASP A 293 -7.17 -2.94 -24.63
N ALA A 294 -6.89 -3.18 -25.91
CA ALA A 294 -6.96 -2.16 -26.94
C ALA A 294 -8.38 -1.61 -27.13
N ILE A 295 -9.39 -2.49 -27.12
CA ILE A 295 -10.80 -2.10 -27.27
C ILE A 295 -11.25 -1.27 -26.06
N GLY A 296 -10.99 -1.73 -24.84
CA GLY A 296 -11.36 -1.00 -23.62
C GLY A 296 -10.72 0.38 -23.56
N SER A 297 -9.42 0.47 -23.85
CA SER A 297 -8.71 1.74 -23.91
C SER A 297 -9.27 2.67 -24.99
N ALA A 298 -9.53 2.16 -26.19
CA ALA A 298 -10.09 2.93 -27.30
C ALA A 298 -11.50 3.45 -26.98
N VAL A 299 -12.34 2.63 -26.33
CA VAL A 299 -13.68 3.04 -25.89
C VAL A 299 -13.59 4.13 -24.81
N SER A 300 -12.73 3.98 -23.81
CA SER A 300 -12.53 4.98 -22.75
C SER A 300 -12.00 6.31 -23.31
N VAL A 301 -10.97 6.27 -24.16
CA VAL A 301 -10.41 7.47 -24.81
C VAL A 301 -11.42 8.10 -25.75
N GLY A 302 -12.15 7.30 -26.53
CA GLY A 302 -13.21 7.78 -27.42
C GLY A 302 -14.35 8.46 -26.67
N PHE A 303 -14.76 7.90 -25.53
CA PHE A 303 -15.75 8.53 -24.65
C PHE A 303 -15.25 9.87 -24.09
N LEU A 304 -14.02 9.91 -23.58
CA LEU A 304 -13.42 11.14 -23.06
C LEU A 304 -13.31 12.22 -24.13
N ALA A 305 -12.89 11.86 -25.35
CA ALA A 305 -12.81 12.77 -26.48
C ALA A 305 -14.20 13.30 -26.88
N ALA A 306 -15.20 12.42 -26.96
CA ALA A 306 -16.57 12.82 -27.25
C ALA A 306 -17.14 13.75 -26.16
N ALA A 307 -16.95 13.41 -24.88
CA ALA A 307 -17.35 14.25 -23.76
C ALA A 307 -16.67 15.62 -23.81
N ALA A 308 -15.37 15.67 -24.09
CA ALA A 308 -14.63 16.92 -24.23
C ALA A 308 -15.15 17.78 -25.38
N VAL A 309 -15.47 17.19 -26.54
CA VAL A 309 -16.07 17.91 -27.68
C VAL A 309 -17.46 18.45 -27.32
N VAL A 310 -18.30 17.64 -26.66
CA VAL A 310 -19.63 18.06 -26.21
C VAL A 310 -19.53 19.21 -25.23
N PHE A 311 -18.67 19.12 -24.21
CA PHE A 311 -18.51 20.19 -23.23
C PHE A 311 -17.89 21.44 -23.86
N TRP A 312 -16.93 21.29 -24.77
CA TRP A 312 -16.40 22.42 -25.53
C TRP A 312 -17.51 23.12 -26.32
N LEU A 313 -18.36 22.38 -27.04
CA LEU A 313 -19.51 22.97 -27.76
C LEU A 313 -20.48 23.68 -26.80
N VAL A 314 -20.82 23.06 -25.68
CA VAL A 314 -21.73 23.65 -24.69
C VAL A 314 -21.15 24.93 -24.09
N THR A 315 -19.88 24.93 -23.70
CA THR A 315 -19.22 26.05 -22.98
C THR A 315 -18.67 27.16 -23.89
N THR A 316 -18.58 26.93 -25.21
CA THR A 316 -18.06 27.95 -26.13
C THR A 316 -19.07 28.42 -27.15
N VAL A 317 -20.02 27.55 -27.55
CA VAL A 317 -20.99 27.87 -28.61
C VAL A 317 -22.37 28.18 -28.05
N VAL A 318 -22.81 27.45 -27.01
CA VAL A 318 -24.18 27.55 -26.48
C VAL A 318 -24.27 28.46 -25.25
N TRP A 319 -23.24 28.42 -24.40
CA TRP A 319 -23.18 29.17 -23.15
C TRP A 319 -21.82 29.88 -23.10
N SER A 320 -21.77 31.16 -23.49
CA SER A 320 -20.57 31.97 -23.29
C SER A 320 -20.43 32.23 -21.79
N LEU A 321 -19.53 31.50 -21.13
CA LEU A 321 -19.06 31.88 -19.80
C LEU A 321 -18.51 33.33 -19.90
N PRO A 322 -18.99 34.27 -19.07
CA PRO A 322 -18.59 35.68 -19.14
C PRO A 322 -17.12 35.93 -18.82
#